data_AF-A0A6P0UKG0-F1
#
_entry.id   AF-A0A6P0UKG0-F1
#
_cell.length_a   1.000
_cell.length_b   1.000
_cell.length_c   1.000
_cell.angle_alpha   90.00
_cell.angle_beta   90.00
_cell.angle_gamma   90.00
#
_symmetry.space_group_name_H-M   'P 1'
#
loop_
_entity.id
_entity.type
_entity.pdbx_description
1 polymer ?
#
loop_
_entity_poly.entity_id
_entity_poly.type
_entity_poly.pdbx_seq_one_letter_code
_entity_poly.pdbx_strand_id
1 'polypeptide(L)'
;MITNSNWTQYTWSLTATSTNPRIRVYAAAWAGAQIGDEVLIDNVSIIQQGGDAQAPNAVTDLASSNTTDTATDLSWTDPGDNVGVVDYEVFQDGVSIGTTGGATTLNVTGLTASTSYDFTVFARDAANNTSGVSNTATVVTQAAADAQAPNAVTDLASSNTTDTATDLSWTDPGDNVGVVDYEVFQDGVSIGTTGGATTLNVTGLTASTSYDFTVFARDAANNTSGVSNTATVVTQVSGFIDFTSLNSNLPTVDWQAQNMSVAQDLLISGSVGIGTATPGSALEVVGNIISTDILVSDEVYSPTWNGTLSVPTKNAVFDKIEELSLNLGDVSKVGTPADNQIGVWTGDGTIEGNNSLTFNGTEILINGTPIQSSSVWSLQGSDTFYSNGNVGIGTSTIPSAYRLAVAGGIIAEEIQVQLQSNWPDFVFDKEYELPTLDQVRAHIDKKGYLPNMPSAQEVEQNGINLGEMNARLLQKIEELTLYILEQDRKIQYLEKRNIDLEAIRNRLDSLEKQLLKNK
;
A
#
# COMPACT_ATOMS: atom_id res chain seq x y z
N MET A 1 -123.08 25.96 57.25
CA MET A 1 -122.71 26.53 58.57
C MET A 1 -123.63 25.95 59.61
N ILE A 2 -123.15 25.04 60.44
CA ILE A 2 -123.91 24.45 61.54
C ILE A 2 -123.57 25.26 62.78
N THR A 3 -124.55 25.99 63.30
CA THR A 3 -124.37 27.00 64.35
C THR A 3 -125.14 26.58 65.60
N ASN A 4 -124.60 25.67 66.44
CA ASN A 4 -124.96 25.45 67.87
C ASN A 4 -125.07 23.97 68.33
N SER A 5 -124.07 23.12 68.10
CA SER A 5 -123.86 21.92 68.91
C SER A 5 -122.36 21.56 68.97
N ASN A 6 -121.91 21.13 70.16
CA ASN A 6 -120.50 20.97 70.52
C ASN A 6 -119.78 19.95 69.62
N TRP A 7 -118.73 20.38 68.90
CA TRP A 7 -117.83 19.47 68.20
C TRP A 7 -116.86 18.84 69.19
N THR A 8 -116.72 17.51 69.13
CA THR A 8 -115.68 16.79 69.86
C THR A 8 -114.59 16.40 68.87
N GLN A 9 -113.41 16.97 69.02
CA GLN A 9 -112.24 16.54 68.26
C GLN A 9 -111.75 15.22 68.83
N TYR A 10 -111.50 14.26 67.93
CA TYR A 10 -110.84 13.01 68.28
C TYR A 10 -109.53 12.89 67.51
N THR A 11 -108.49 12.45 68.20
CA THR A 11 -107.17 12.16 67.62
C THR A 11 -106.80 10.74 67.97
N TRP A 12 -106.45 9.96 66.95
CA TRP A 12 -106.00 8.58 67.12
C TRP A 12 -104.69 8.39 66.37
N SER A 13 -103.73 7.74 67.02
CA SER A 13 -102.51 7.27 66.35
C SER A 13 -102.79 5.89 65.76
N LEU A 14 -102.58 5.75 64.46
CA LEU A 14 -102.81 4.51 63.72
C LEU A 14 -101.51 4.10 63.02
N THR A 15 -101.04 2.88 63.27
CA THR A 15 -99.90 2.30 62.55
C THR A 15 -100.42 1.54 61.34
N ALA A 16 -100.03 1.95 60.14
CA ALA A 16 -100.34 1.20 58.93
C ALA A 16 -99.54 -0.11 58.92
N THR A 17 -100.23 -1.25 58.89
CA THR A 17 -99.60 -2.58 58.76
C THR A 17 -99.61 -3.11 57.33
N SER A 18 -100.08 -2.30 56.38
CA SER A 18 -100.06 -2.59 54.95
C SER A 18 -99.76 -1.35 54.14
N THR A 19 -99.35 -1.53 52.88
CA THR A 19 -99.02 -0.45 51.94
C THR A 19 -100.24 0.36 51.49
N ASN A 20 -101.47 -0.12 51.72
CA ASN A 20 -102.73 0.56 51.39
C ASN A 20 -103.67 0.64 52.61
N PRO A 21 -103.36 1.46 53.63
CA PRO A 21 -104.20 1.58 54.81
C PRO A 21 -105.53 2.28 54.45
N ARG A 22 -106.65 1.71 54.91
CA ARG A 22 -107.99 2.31 54.74
C ARG A 22 -108.57 2.64 56.11
N ILE A 23 -108.85 3.91 56.36
CA ILE A 23 -109.62 4.34 57.52
C ILE A 23 -111.11 4.18 57.16
N ARG A 24 -111.82 3.33 57.90
CA ARG A 24 -113.27 3.16 57.77
C ARG A 24 -113.90 3.60 59.07
N VAL A 25 -114.77 4.61 59.00
CA VAL A 25 -115.58 5.07 60.12
C VAL A 25 -116.89 4.31 60.06
N TYR A 26 -117.21 3.59 61.13
CA TYR A 26 -118.47 2.87 61.27
C TYR A 26 -119.30 3.58 62.35
N ALA A 27 -120.49 4.06 62.00
CA ALA A 27 -121.54 4.32 62.97
C ALA A 27 -122.27 2.98 63.21
N ALA A 28 -121.87 2.20 64.22
CA ALA A 28 -122.37 0.83 64.39
C ALA A 28 -122.69 0.56 65.88
N ALA A 29 -123.41 -0.48 66.32
CA ALA A 29 -123.95 -1.69 65.69
C ALA A 29 -124.99 -2.34 66.64
N TRP A 30 -125.72 -3.36 66.17
CA TRP A 30 -126.45 -4.40 66.94
C TRP A 30 -127.67 -3.97 67.80
N ALA A 31 -128.80 -4.64 67.55
CA ALA A 31 -130.02 -4.70 68.38
C ALA A 31 -130.65 -3.35 68.81
N GLY A 32 -131.46 -2.77 67.93
CA GLY A 32 -132.67 -2.04 68.35
C GLY A 32 -132.60 -0.52 68.54
N ALA A 33 -131.51 0.17 68.18
CA ALA A 33 -131.45 1.63 68.23
C ALA A 33 -131.67 2.27 66.83
N GLN A 34 -132.44 3.37 66.78
CA GLN A 34 -132.76 4.10 65.55
C GLN A 34 -131.53 4.74 64.92
N ILE A 35 -131.56 4.74 63.59
CA ILE A 35 -130.52 5.24 62.69
C ILE A 35 -130.45 6.76 62.82
N GLY A 36 -129.26 7.30 63.12
CA GLY A 36 -128.90 8.66 62.72
C GLY A 36 -128.23 8.56 61.36
N ASP A 37 -128.85 9.13 60.33
CA ASP A 37 -128.50 8.89 58.92
C ASP A 37 -127.21 9.62 58.46
N GLU A 38 -126.57 10.44 59.31
CA GLU A 38 -125.48 11.31 58.87
C GLU A 38 -124.33 11.45 59.88
N VAL A 39 -123.11 11.15 59.41
CA VAL A 39 -121.83 11.53 60.04
C VAL A 39 -121.27 12.70 59.24
N LEU A 40 -121.15 13.87 59.89
CA LEU A 40 -120.63 15.08 59.25
C LEU A 40 -119.14 15.21 59.61
N ILE A 41 -118.27 15.10 58.60
CA ILE A 41 -116.82 15.24 58.73
C ILE A 41 -116.43 16.58 58.11
N ASP A 42 -115.94 17.51 58.92
CA ASP A 42 -115.58 18.86 58.45
C ASP A 42 -114.16 18.90 57.85
N ASN A 43 -113.20 18.16 58.44
CA ASN A 43 -111.83 18.12 57.93
C ASN A 43 -111.10 16.82 58.32
N VAL A 44 -110.31 16.25 57.39
CA VAL A 44 -109.44 15.08 57.63
C VAL A 44 -108.03 15.46 57.23
N SER A 45 -107.10 15.49 58.19
CA SER A 45 -105.67 15.61 57.90
C SER A 45 -104.94 14.35 58.35
N ILE A 46 -104.18 13.74 57.45
CA ILE A 46 -103.24 12.66 57.78
C ILE A 46 -101.86 13.30 57.88
N ILE A 47 -101.22 13.17 59.03
CA ILE A 47 -99.85 13.63 59.28
C ILE A 47 -99.06 12.43 59.77
N GLN A 48 -98.00 12.05 59.04
CA GLN A 48 -97.07 11.03 59.50
C GLN A 48 -96.26 11.62 60.67
N GLN A 49 -96.46 11.10 61.89
CA GLN A 49 -95.58 11.43 63.01
C GLN A 49 -94.36 10.50 62.99
N GLY A 50 -93.17 11.11 62.89
CA GLY A 50 -91.87 10.45 63.07
C GLY A 50 -91.15 10.11 61.77
N GLY A 51 -90.65 11.13 61.06
CA GLY A 51 -89.50 10.94 60.16
C GLY A 51 -88.23 10.80 60.99
N ASP A 52 -87.28 9.99 60.52
CA ASP A 52 -85.99 9.85 61.19
C ASP A 52 -85.22 11.17 61.14
N ALA A 53 -84.77 11.64 62.30
CA ALA A 53 -84.03 12.88 62.44
C ALA A 53 -82.57 12.64 62.83
N GLN A 54 -82.19 11.38 63.06
CA GLN A 54 -80.82 11.02 63.37
C GLN A 54 -80.09 10.73 62.05
N ALA A 55 -78.87 11.27 61.92
CA ALA A 55 -78.04 11.04 60.76
C ALA A 55 -77.16 9.79 60.95
N PRO A 56 -76.74 9.14 59.84
CA PRO A 56 -75.77 8.05 59.91
C PRO A 56 -74.47 8.43 60.59
N ASN A 57 -73.77 7.42 61.11
CA ASN A 57 -72.39 7.59 61.57
C ASN A 57 -71.48 7.93 60.37
N ALA A 58 -70.40 8.67 60.63
CA ALA A 58 -69.39 8.93 59.59
C ALA A 58 -68.57 7.65 59.30
N VAL A 59 -68.19 7.45 58.05
CA VAL A 59 -67.19 6.44 57.66
C VAL A 59 -65.86 6.77 58.33
N THR A 60 -65.17 5.78 58.89
CA THR A 60 -63.90 6.02 59.62
C THR A 60 -62.69 5.28 59.03
N ASP A 61 -62.93 4.41 58.06
CA ASP A 61 -61.96 3.50 57.48
C ASP A 61 -61.84 3.64 55.95
N LEU A 62 -62.12 4.83 55.40
CA LEU A 62 -61.91 5.10 53.98
C LEU A 62 -60.44 4.89 53.64
N ALA A 63 -60.17 3.97 52.72
CA ALA A 63 -58.83 3.60 52.29
C ALA A 63 -58.74 3.58 50.76
N SER A 64 -57.54 3.86 50.26
CA SER A 64 -57.18 3.75 48.85
C SER A 64 -56.24 2.56 48.60
N SER A 65 -56.36 1.93 47.43
CA SER A 65 -55.45 0.87 46.99
C SER A 65 -55.33 0.85 45.46
N ASN A 66 -54.42 0.01 44.93
CA ASN A 66 -54.20 -0.19 43.50
C ASN A 66 -54.02 1.12 42.71
N THR A 67 -53.38 2.13 43.30
CA THR A 67 -53.15 3.42 42.66
C THR A 67 -52.19 3.26 41.49
N THR A 68 -52.62 3.62 40.29
CA THR A 68 -51.80 3.71 39.07
C THR A 68 -51.46 5.18 38.77
N ASP A 69 -50.91 5.45 37.59
CA ASP A 69 -50.73 6.82 37.08
C ASP A 69 -52.06 7.54 36.78
N THR A 70 -53.17 6.80 36.60
CA THR A 70 -54.45 7.34 36.11
C THR A 70 -55.68 6.86 36.87
N ALA A 71 -55.53 6.00 37.89
CA ALA A 71 -56.66 5.47 38.65
C ALA A 71 -56.30 5.10 40.10
N THR A 72 -57.31 4.94 40.95
CA THR A 72 -57.19 4.36 42.29
C THR A 72 -58.49 3.68 42.72
N ASP A 73 -58.40 2.61 43.51
CA ASP A 73 -59.56 1.98 44.14
C ASP A 73 -59.78 2.58 45.54
N LEU A 74 -61.03 2.94 45.86
CA LEU A 74 -61.47 3.36 47.19
C LEU A 74 -62.36 2.28 47.81
N SER A 75 -62.20 2.05 49.11
CA SER A 75 -63.05 1.13 49.88
C SER A 75 -63.27 1.61 51.31
N TRP A 76 -64.41 1.24 51.88
CA TRP A 76 -64.78 1.53 53.26
C TRP A 76 -65.80 0.49 53.80
N THR A 77 -66.10 0.55 55.09
CA THR A 77 -67.16 -0.25 55.72
C THR A 77 -68.41 0.61 55.94
N ASP A 78 -69.60 0.00 55.88
CA ASP A 78 -70.86 0.68 56.23
C ASP A 78 -70.83 1.13 57.70
N PRO A 79 -70.95 2.44 57.99
CA PRO A 79 -70.83 2.96 59.36
C PRO A 79 -72.10 2.75 60.20
N GLY A 80 -73.20 2.32 59.58
CA GLY A 80 -74.49 2.04 60.22
C GLY A 80 -75.29 3.29 60.60
N ASP A 81 -76.58 3.06 60.84
CA ASP A 81 -77.57 4.05 61.27
C ASP A 81 -78.77 3.34 61.96
N ASN A 82 -79.63 4.06 62.70
CA ASN A 82 -80.80 3.47 63.36
C ASN A 82 -81.91 3.03 62.39
N VAL A 83 -82.02 3.62 61.19
CA VAL A 83 -82.92 3.18 60.10
C VAL A 83 -82.15 2.69 58.87
N GLY A 84 -80.84 2.92 58.82
CA GLY A 84 -79.89 2.29 57.90
C GLY A 84 -79.39 3.21 56.79
N VAL A 85 -78.16 2.97 56.33
CA VAL A 85 -77.53 3.73 55.25
C VAL A 85 -78.00 3.18 53.90
N VAL A 86 -78.34 4.07 52.97
CA VAL A 86 -78.83 3.69 51.62
C VAL A 86 -77.91 4.17 50.50
N ASP A 87 -77.05 5.16 50.74
CA ASP A 87 -76.13 5.67 49.73
C ASP A 87 -74.87 6.31 50.33
N TYR A 88 -73.83 6.43 49.50
CA TYR A 88 -72.58 7.12 49.82
C TYR A 88 -72.24 8.12 48.73
N GLU A 89 -71.91 9.35 49.11
CA GLU A 89 -71.42 10.38 48.18
C GLU A 89 -69.92 10.57 48.37
N VAL A 90 -69.17 10.44 47.27
CA VAL A 90 -67.70 10.52 47.26
C VAL A 90 -67.27 11.87 46.72
N PHE A 91 -66.27 12.48 47.36
CA PHE A 91 -65.69 13.75 46.98
C PHE A 91 -64.21 13.58 46.68
N GLN A 92 -63.74 14.24 45.61
CA GLN A 92 -62.35 14.40 45.23
C GLN A 92 -61.97 15.88 45.37
N ASP A 93 -60.97 16.18 46.18
CA ASP A 93 -60.52 17.55 46.51
C ASP A 93 -61.67 18.49 46.94
N GLY A 94 -62.64 17.93 47.66
CA GLY A 94 -63.82 18.65 48.14
C GLY A 94 -64.93 18.87 47.09
N VAL A 95 -64.79 18.31 45.88
CA VAL A 95 -65.85 18.32 44.85
C VAL A 95 -66.49 16.93 44.74
N SER A 96 -67.81 16.87 44.76
CA SER A 96 -68.54 15.58 44.62
C SER A 96 -68.27 14.98 43.23
N ILE A 97 -67.84 13.72 43.22
CA ILE A 97 -67.66 12.92 42.00
C ILE A 97 -68.84 11.96 41.77
N GLY A 98 -69.86 12.01 42.62
CA GLY A 98 -71.10 11.24 42.50
C GLY A 98 -71.39 10.34 43.70
N THR A 99 -72.48 9.59 43.61
CA THR A 99 -72.89 8.61 44.62
C THR A 99 -72.69 7.17 44.15
N THR A 100 -72.54 6.24 45.09
CA THR A 100 -72.22 4.84 44.78
C THR A 100 -73.46 3.94 44.71
N GLY A 101 -74.66 4.45 44.98
CA GLY A 101 -75.90 3.67 45.03
C GLY A 101 -75.90 2.63 46.15
N GLY A 102 -75.20 2.91 47.25
CA GLY A 102 -75.05 2.03 48.41
C GLY A 102 -73.85 1.07 48.36
N ALA A 103 -73.04 1.08 47.30
CA ALA A 103 -71.79 0.30 47.27
C ALA A 103 -70.72 0.93 48.17
N THR A 104 -69.94 0.11 48.87
CA THR A 104 -68.87 0.57 49.78
C THR A 104 -67.48 0.54 49.13
N THR A 105 -67.43 0.51 47.79
CA THR A 105 -66.20 0.56 46.99
C THR A 105 -66.42 1.40 45.74
N LEU A 106 -65.40 2.11 45.29
CA LEU A 106 -65.43 2.89 44.04
C LEU A 106 -64.05 2.89 43.37
N ASN A 107 -63.97 2.52 42.10
CA ASN A 107 -62.77 2.75 41.29
C ASN A 107 -62.86 4.15 40.65
N VAL A 108 -61.90 5.00 40.97
CA VAL A 108 -61.77 6.35 40.42
C VAL A 108 -60.77 6.29 39.26
N THR A 109 -61.21 6.61 38.04
CA THR A 109 -60.37 6.65 36.82
C THR A 109 -60.25 8.07 36.27
N GLY A 110 -59.30 8.28 35.36
CA GLY A 110 -59.11 9.57 34.69
C GLY A 110 -58.32 10.59 35.52
N LEU A 111 -57.55 10.11 36.51
CA LEU A 111 -56.63 10.91 37.27
C LEU A 111 -55.40 11.28 36.42
N THR A 112 -54.73 12.37 36.76
CA THR A 112 -53.48 12.78 36.10
C THR A 112 -52.29 12.17 36.83
N ALA A 113 -51.27 11.71 36.11
CA ALA A 113 -50.04 11.14 36.68
C ALA A 113 -49.31 12.13 37.61
N SER A 114 -48.59 11.60 38.60
CA SER A 114 -47.82 12.38 39.59
C SER A 114 -48.61 13.52 40.27
N THR A 115 -49.92 13.33 40.46
CA THR A 115 -50.82 14.33 41.04
C THR A 115 -51.43 13.82 42.34
N SER A 116 -51.47 14.67 43.36
CA SER A 116 -52.09 14.38 44.65
C SER A 116 -53.58 14.70 44.61
N TYR A 117 -54.40 13.80 45.14
CA TYR A 117 -55.85 13.93 45.28
C TYR A 117 -56.28 13.52 46.69
N ASP A 118 -57.19 14.27 47.30
CA ASP A 118 -57.80 13.94 48.60
C ASP A 118 -59.23 13.43 48.40
N PHE A 119 -59.51 12.22 48.93
CA PHE A 119 -60.85 11.64 48.87
C PHE A 119 -61.53 11.61 50.24
N THR A 120 -62.83 11.94 50.25
CA THR A 120 -63.71 11.84 51.43
C THR A 120 -65.09 11.31 51.04
N VAL A 121 -65.79 10.68 51.98
CA VAL A 121 -67.11 10.07 51.77
C VAL A 121 -68.11 10.53 52.83
N PHE A 122 -69.35 10.78 52.42
CA PHE A 122 -70.50 10.97 53.31
C PHE A 122 -71.49 9.82 53.16
N ALA A 123 -72.04 9.31 54.26
CA ALA A 123 -73.13 8.34 54.27
C ALA A 123 -74.49 9.06 54.34
N ARG A 124 -75.50 8.52 53.63
CA ARG A 124 -76.87 9.06 53.58
C ARG A 124 -77.90 7.97 53.90
N ASP A 125 -78.89 8.29 54.71
CA ASP A 125 -80.03 7.42 55.01
C ASP A 125 -81.23 7.65 54.08
N ALA A 126 -82.29 6.86 54.25
CA ALA A 126 -83.52 6.97 53.45
C ALA A 126 -84.34 8.25 53.74
N ALA A 127 -84.11 8.92 54.88
CA ALA A 127 -84.69 10.21 55.23
C ALA A 127 -83.85 11.39 54.69
N ASN A 128 -82.75 11.09 54.00
CA ASN A 128 -81.78 12.02 53.43
C ASN A 128 -80.98 12.82 54.48
N ASN A 129 -80.87 12.30 55.71
CA ASN A 129 -79.90 12.80 56.68
C ASN A 129 -78.49 12.39 56.22
N THR A 130 -77.52 13.27 56.41
CA THR A 130 -76.13 13.08 55.95
C THR A 130 -75.21 12.98 57.17
N SER A 131 -74.28 12.01 57.15
CA SER A 131 -73.28 11.84 58.21
C SER A 131 -72.31 13.03 58.32
N GLY A 132 -71.44 13.00 59.33
CA GLY A 132 -70.19 13.76 59.27
C GLY A 132 -69.29 13.26 58.11
N VAL A 133 -68.29 14.06 57.72
CA VAL A 133 -67.29 13.68 56.71
C VAL A 133 -66.45 12.50 57.23
N SER A 134 -66.05 11.60 56.33
CA SER A 134 -65.11 10.52 56.66
C SER A 134 -63.71 11.03 57.03
N ASN A 135 -62.82 10.11 57.39
CA ASN A 135 -61.38 10.38 57.28
C ASN A 135 -61.00 10.68 55.81
N THR A 136 -59.93 11.45 55.60
CA THR A 136 -59.39 11.74 54.27
C THR A 136 -58.45 10.63 53.82
N ALA A 137 -58.65 10.11 52.61
CA ALA A 137 -57.70 9.25 51.93
C ALA A 137 -56.93 10.08 50.89
N THR A 138 -55.68 10.44 51.20
CA THR A 138 -54.79 11.16 50.28
C THR A 138 -54.06 10.17 49.38
N VAL A 139 -54.19 10.35 48.07
CA VAL A 139 -53.62 9.50 47.02
C VAL A 139 -52.70 10.33 46.13
N VAL A 140 -51.47 9.87 45.93
CA VAL A 140 -50.57 10.42 44.90
C VAL A 140 -50.48 9.41 43.77
N THR A 141 -50.96 9.76 42.59
CA THR A 141 -50.86 8.89 41.41
C THR A 141 -49.40 8.66 41.02
N GLN A 142 -49.12 7.50 40.44
CA GLN A 142 -47.78 7.17 39.97
C GLN A 142 -47.36 8.09 38.81
N ALA A 143 -46.05 8.18 38.54
CA ALA A 143 -45.58 8.82 37.31
C ALA A 143 -45.96 7.94 36.10
N ALA A 144 -46.23 8.58 34.96
CA ALA A 144 -46.40 7.85 33.70
C ALA A 144 -45.06 7.18 33.33
N ALA A 145 -45.12 5.94 32.82
CA ALA A 145 -43.94 5.27 32.30
C ALA A 145 -43.43 5.97 31.04
N ASP A 146 -42.11 6.01 30.86
CA ASP A 146 -41.53 6.56 29.63
C ASP A 146 -41.80 5.63 28.44
N ALA A 147 -42.26 6.22 27.34
CA ALA A 147 -42.65 5.50 26.12
C ALA A 147 -41.82 5.90 24.91
N GLN A 148 -40.92 6.88 25.05
CA GLN A 148 -40.04 7.30 23.98
C GLN A 148 -38.75 6.49 24.05
N ALA A 149 -38.30 5.96 22.91
CA ALA A 149 -37.04 5.23 22.85
C ALA A 149 -35.86 6.18 22.63
N PRO A 150 -34.65 5.79 23.09
CA PRO A 150 -33.42 6.52 22.77
C PRO A 150 -33.19 6.70 21.27
N ASN A 151 -32.45 7.75 20.90
CA ASN A 151 -31.94 7.89 19.54
C ASN A 151 -30.93 6.77 19.23
N ALA A 152 -30.77 6.42 17.95
CA ALA A 152 -29.73 5.47 17.54
C ALA A 152 -28.34 6.11 17.63
N VAL A 153 -27.35 5.33 18.05
CA VAL A 153 -25.93 5.71 17.95
C VAL A 153 -25.55 5.90 16.48
N THR A 154 -24.86 6.98 16.13
CA THR A 154 -24.51 7.29 14.72
C THR A 154 -23.01 7.34 14.44
N ASP A 155 -22.19 7.29 15.48
CA ASP A 155 -20.74 7.48 15.44
C ASP A 155 -19.99 6.29 16.06
N LEU A 156 -20.57 5.08 16.03
CA LEU A 156 -19.89 3.88 16.48
C LEU A 156 -18.58 3.71 15.71
N ALA A 157 -17.46 3.71 16.43
CA ALA A 157 -16.13 3.63 15.89
C ALA A 157 -15.28 2.60 16.65
N SER A 158 -14.35 1.98 15.93
CA SER A 158 -13.35 1.08 16.48
C SER A 158 -11.98 1.75 16.56
N SER A 159 -11.18 1.36 17.54
CA SER A 159 -9.80 1.79 17.72
C SER A 159 -8.99 0.72 18.46
N ASN A 160 -7.67 0.93 18.55
CA ASN A 160 -6.74 0.03 19.26
C ASN A 160 -6.90 -1.46 18.89
N THR A 161 -7.27 -1.74 17.64
CA THR A 161 -7.46 -3.12 17.18
C THR A 161 -6.13 -3.87 17.21
N THR A 162 -6.07 -4.94 17.98
CA THR A 162 -4.95 -5.88 18.04
C THR A 162 -5.28 -7.15 17.24
N ASP A 163 -4.47 -8.19 17.41
CA ASP A 163 -4.73 -9.52 16.85
C ASP A 163 -5.92 -10.24 17.53
N THR A 164 -6.30 -9.83 18.73
CA THR A 164 -7.27 -10.55 19.56
C THR A 164 -8.30 -9.64 20.25
N ALA A 165 -8.21 -8.33 20.05
CA ALA A 165 -9.12 -7.37 20.66
C ALA A 165 -9.34 -6.12 19.80
N THR A 166 -10.41 -5.37 20.11
CA THR A 166 -10.62 -4.02 19.60
C THR A 166 -11.40 -3.19 20.63
N ASP A 167 -11.09 -1.91 20.73
CA ASP A 167 -11.88 -0.97 21.52
C ASP A 167 -12.98 -0.38 20.63
N LEU A 168 -14.23 -0.44 21.09
CA LEU A 168 -15.37 0.25 20.49
C LEU A 168 -15.70 1.47 21.32
N SER A 169 -16.06 2.57 20.65
CA SER A 169 -16.48 3.82 21.28
C SER A 169 -17.57 4.50 20.48
N TRP A 170 -18.47 5.20 21.18
CA TRP A 170 -19.55 6.00 20.60
C TRP A 170 -19.90 7.14 21.55
N THR A 171 -20.75 8.06 21.08
CA THR A 171 -21.35 9.08 21.96
C THR A 171 -22.76 8.66 22.40
N ASP A 172 -23.15 9.09 23.60
CA ASP A 172 -24.51 8.89 24.08
C ASP A 172 -25.49 9.60 23.14
N PRO A 173 -26.40 8.87 22.47
CA PRO A 173 -27.29 9.45 21.47
C PRO A 173 -28.42 10.28 22.11
N GLY A 174 -28.56 10.22 23.44
CA GLY A 174 -29.53 10.95 24.23
C GLY A 174 -30.94 10.36 24.17
N ASP A 175 -31.71 10.69 25.20
CA ASP A 175 -33.12 10.34 25.38
C ASP A 175 -33.79 11.37 26.33
N ASN A 176 -35.12 11.44 26.39
CA ASN A 176 -35.86 12.37 27.27
C ASN A 176 -35.78 12.00 28.76
N VAL A 177 -35.65 10.71 29.12
CA VAL A 177 -35.41 10.25 30.50
C VAL A 177 -33.98 9.69 30.67
N GLY A 178 -33.27 9.55 29.56
CA GLY A 178 -31.84 9.27 29.52
C GLY A 178 -31.53 7.81 29.22
N VAL A 179 -30.41 7.58 28.54
CA VAL A 179 -29.93 6.25 28.22
C VAL A 179 -29.25 5.65 29.44
N VAL A 180 -29.62 4.41 29.79
CA VAL A 180 -29.05 3.70 30.95
C VAL A 180 -28.17 2.52 30.55
N ASP A 181 -28.31 2.01 29.33
CA ASP A 181 -27.52 0.87 28.86
C ASP A 181 -27.33 0.87 27.34
N TYR A 182 -26.30 0.14 26.89
CA TYR A 182 -26.06 -0.14 25.47
C TYR A 182 -25.82 -1.63 25.28
N GLU A 183 -26.52 -2.23 24.32
CA GLU A 183 -26.31 -3.62 23.91
C GLU A 183 -25.50 -3.67 22.63
N VAL A 184 -24.39 -4.43 22.65
CA VAL A 184 -23.45 -4.54 21.55
C VAL A 184 -23.62 -5.87 20.85
N PHE A 185 -23.56 -5.86 19.53
CA PHE A 185 -23.68 -7.03 18.67
C PHE A 185 -22.42 -7.20 17.83
N GLN A 186 -21.98 -8.44 17.67
CA GLN A 186 -20.90 -8.88 16.79
C GLN A 186 -21.49 -9.82 15.73
N ASP A 187 -21.36 -9.47 14.46
CA ASP A 187 -21.91 -10.20 13.32
C ASP A 187 -23.42 -10.51 13.48
N GLY A 188 -24.14 -9.59 14.10
CA GLY A 188 -25.58 -9.71 14.37
C GLY A 188 -25.95 -10.54 15.61
N VAL A 189 -24.99 -11.02 16.39
CA VAL A 189 -25.22 -11.73 17.66
C VAL A 189 -24.87 -10.83 18.85
N SER A 190 -25.78 -10.71 19.82
CA SER A 190 -25.52 -9.92 21.04
C SER A 190 -24.35 -10.52 21.82
N ILE A 191 -23.35 -9.68 22.11
CA ILE A 191 -22.19 -10.03 22.92
C ILE A 191 -22.30 -9.50 24.36
N GLY A 192 -23.39 -8.81 24.68
CA GLY A 192 -23.72 -8.32 26.02
C GLY A 192 -24.03 -6.83 26.06
N THR A 193 -24.29 -6.34 27.26
CA THR A 193 -24.53 -4.92 27.52
C THR A 193 -23.38 -4.27 28.29
N THR A 194 -23.30 -2.95 28.24
CA THR A 194 -22.18 -2.16 28.76
C THR A 194 -22.45 -1.52 30.14
N GLY A 195 -23.67 -1.64 30.66
CA GLY A 195 -24.09 -0.99 31.90
C GLY A 195 -24.04 0.54 31.82
N GLY A 196 -24.25 1.10 30.62
CA GLY A 196 -24.25 2.54 30.36
C GLY A 196 -22.90 3.13 29.94
N ALA A 197 -21.84 2.33 29.85
CA ALA A 197 -20.56 2.79 29.31
C ALA A 197 -20.64 2.98 27.78
N THR A 198 -20.14 4.10 27.27
CA THR A 198 -20.10 4.37 25.82
C THR A 198 -18.85 3.84 25.13
N THR A 199 -18.17 2.90 25.78
CA THR A 199 -16.98 2.23 25.28
C THR A 199 -16.99 0.76 25.69
N LEU A 200 -16.52 -0.12 24.82
CA LEU A 200 -16.38 -1.55 25.12
C LEU A 200 -15.09 -2.09 24.48
N ASN A 201 -14.22 -2.69 25.29
CA ASN A 201 -13.14 -3.50 24.75
C ASN A 201 -13.65 -4.91 24.48
N VAL A 202 -13.71 -5.27 23.20
CA VAL A 202 -14.09 -6.61 22.75
C VAL A 202 -12.82 -7.45 22.65
N THR A 203 -12.70 -8.47 23.50
CA THR A 203 -11.54 -9.38 23.55
C THR A 203 -11.90 -10.79 23.07
N GLY A 204 -10.90 -11.60 22.75
CA GLY A 204 -11.10 -13.01 22.34
C GLY A 204 -11.44 -13.17 20.86
N LEU A 205 -11.14 -12.13 20.06
CA LEU A 205 -11.26 -12.18 18.61
C LEU A 205 -10.16 -13.05 18.01
N THR A 206 -10.41 -13.61 16.83
CA THR A 206 -9.39 -14.39 16.09
C THR A 206 -8.56 -13.44 15.23
N ALA A 207 -7.23 -13.62 15.18
CA ALA A 207 -6.33 -12.81 14.37
C ALA A 207 -6.68 -12.86 12.87
N SER A 208 -6.42 -11.77 12.15
CA SER A 208 -6.68 -11.64 10.70
C SER A 208 -8.11 -11.99 10.28
N THR A 209 -9.10 -11.68 11.13
CA THR A 209 -10.52 -11.99 10.92
C THR A 209 -11.34 -10.70 10.92
N SER A 210 -12.29 -10.60 9.97
CA SER A 210 -13.23 -9.48 9.88
C SER A 210 -14.44 -9.72 10.77
N TYR A 211 -14.86 -8.68 11.50
CA TYR A 211 -16.04 -8.66 12.36
C TYR A 211 -16.82 -7.36 12.16
N ASP A 212 -18.14 -7.44 12.14
CA ASP A 212 -19.04 -6.28 12.07
C ASP A 212 -19.68 -6.03 13.44
N PHE A 213 -19.52 -4.81 13.97
CA PHE A 213 -20.13 -4.42 15.25
C PHE A 213 -21.26 -3.41 15.08
N THR A 214 -22.34 -3.59 15.84
CA THR A 214 -23.46 -2.64 15.97
C THR A 214 -23.91 -2.49 17.42
N VAL A 215 -24.56 -1.38 17.75
CA VAL A 215 -25.00 -1.04 19.11
C VAL A 215 -26.45 -0.55 19.11
N PHE A 216 -27.21 -0.94 20.15
CA PHE A 216 -28.50 -0.36 20.49
C PHE A 216 -28.41 0.35 21.84
N ALA A 217 -29.05 1.52 21.97
CA ALA A 217 -29.22 2.23 23.24
C ALA A 217 -30.55 1.84 23.92
N ARG A 218 -30.56 1.76 25.24
CA ARG A 218 -31.72 1.42 26.07
C ARG A 218 -31.91 2.45 27.20
N ASP A 219 -33.15 2.86 27.44
CA ASP A 219 -33.51 3.73 28.56
C ASP A 219 -33.93 2.93 29.81
N ALA A 220 -34.26 3.64 30.90
CA ALA A 220 -34.72 3.03 32.16
C ALA A 220 -36.09 2.32 32.04
N ALA A 221 -36.90 2.67 31.05
CA ALA A 221 -38.17 2.02 30.74
C ALA A 221 -38.01 0.81 29.79
N ASN A 222 -36.76 0.49 29.43
CA ASN A 222 -36.37 -0.60 28.53
C ASN A 222 -36.85 -0.40 27.07
N ASN A 223 -37.13 0.84 26.66
CA ASN A 223 -37.30 1.18 25.25
C ASN A 223 -35.93 1.09 24.55
N THR A 224 -35.89 0.58 23.33
CA THR A 224 -34.65 0.32 22.57
C THR A 224 -34.59 1.18 21.32
N SER A 225 -33.43 1.77 21.04
CA SER A 225 -33.20 2.59 19.85
C SER A 225 -33.29 1.80 18.53
N GLY A 226 -33.15 2.49 17.39
CA GLY A 226 -32.73 1.84 16.14
C GLY A 226 -31.28 1.33 16.22
N VAL A 227 -30.89 0.46 15.29
CA VAL A 227 -29.50 -0.03 15.18
C VAL A 227 -28.54 1.10 14.82
N SER A 228 -27.33 1.08 15.37
CA SER A 228 -26.28 2.03 15.00
C SER A 228 -25.79 1.86 13.55
N ASN A 229 -24.87 2.74 13.13
CA ASN A 229 -23.97 2.42 12.01
C ASN A 229 -23.11 1.18 12.33
N THR A 230 -22.65 0.47 11.30
CA THR A 230 -21.76 -0.69 11.45
C THR A 230 -20.30 -0.26 11.53
N ALA A 231 -19.58 -0.76 12.54
CA ALA A 231 -18.11 -0.67 12.61
C ALA A 231 -17.49 -2.01 12.21
N THR A 232 -16.94 -2.07 10.99
CA THR A 232 -16.21 -3.25 10.49
C THR A 232 -14.76 -3.20 10.94
N VAL A 233 -14.29 -4.25 11.60
CA VAL A 233 -12.93 -4.38 12.13
C VAL A 233 -12.27 -5.63 11.55
N VAL A 234 -11.05 -5.49 11.07
CA VAL A 234 -10.18 -6.63 10.74
C VAL A 234 -9.07 -6.69 11.78
N THR A 235 -9.04 -7.75 12.59
CA THR A 235 -7.99 -7.94 13.60
C THR A 235 -6.63 -8.08 12.97
N GLN A 236 -5.59 -7.62 13.68
CA GLN A 236 -4.23 -7.66 13.18
C GLN A 236 -3.71 -9.11 13.08
N VAL A 237 -2.57 -9.27 12.42
CA VAL A 237 -1.78 -10.50 12.52
C VAL A 237 -1.16 -10.59 13.92
N SER A 238 -1.06 -11.79 14.47
CA SER A 238 -0.49 -11.98 15.80
C SER A 238 1.02 -11.70 15.81
N GLY A 239 1.49 -10.86 16.77
CA GLY A 239 2.91 -10.58 17.00
C GLY A 239 3.47 -9.26 16.45
N PHE A 240 2.66 -8.22 16.20
CA PHE A 240 3.11 -6.92 15.69
C PHE A 240 2.89 -5.76 16.68
N ILE A 241 3.90 -4.91 16.91
CA ILE A 241 3.81 -3.67 17.72
C ILE A 241 3.82 -2.46 16.78
N ASP A 242 2.77 -1.64 16.80
CA ASP A 242 2.66 -0.43 15.98
C ASP A 242 3.14 0.82 16.76
N PHE A 243 4.30 1.35 16.39
CA PHE A 243 4.86 2.59 16.97
C PHE A 243 4.39 3.86 16.25
N THR A 244 3.55 3.79 15.22
CA THR A 244 3.20 4.95 14.38
C THR A 244 2.06 5.80 14.96
N SER A 245 1.26 5.29 15.88
CA SER A 245 0.11 6.01 16.45
C SER A 245 0.47 7.09 17.48
N LEU A 246 1.70 7.09 18.03
CA LEU A 246 2.13 8.05 19.06
C LEU A 246 2.62 9.42 18.53
N ASN A 247 2.94 9.56 17.23
CA ASN A 247 3.75 10.69 16.74
C ASN A 247 3.07 11.58 15.67
N SER A 248 1.75 11.48 15.51
CA SER A 248 0.99 12.14 14.41
C SER A 248 0.98 13.68 14.40
N ASN A 249 1.53 14.35 15.42
CA ASN A 249 1.49 15.81 15.56
C ASN A 249 2.85 16.53 15.46
N LEU A 250 3.92 15.90 14.95
CA LEU A 250 5.22 16.55 14.78
C LEU A 250 5.53 16.86 13.30
N PRO A 251 5.77 18.14 12.92
CA PRO A 251 5.98 18.56 11.53
C PRO A 251 7.33 18.10 10.93
N THR A 252 8.24 17.63 11.77
CA THR A 252 9.41 16.83 11.41
C THR A 252 9.55 15.78 12.49
N VAL A 253 9.55 14.49 12.13
CA VAL A 253 9.92 13.42 13.06
C VAL A 253 11.43 13.54 13.26
N ASP A 254 11.83 14.28 14.29
CA ASP A 254 13.20 14.21 14.79
C ASP A 254 13.32 12.89 15.55
N TRP A 255 13.79 11.83 14.89
CA TRP A 255 14.32 10.65 15.56
C TRP A 255 15.66 11.01 16.23
N GLN A 256 15.66 12.03 17.10
CA GLN A 256 16.61 12.03 18.19
C GLN A 256 16.19 10.87 19.07
N ALA A 257 16.83 9.72 18.82
CA ALA A 257 16.76 8.49 19.57
C ALA A 257 17.14 8.73 21.04
N GLN A 258 16.30 9.43 21.79
CA GLN A 258 16.37 9.46 23.24
C GLN A 258 15.76 8.14 23.71
N ASN A 259 16.62 7.12 23.81
CA ASN A 259 16.37 5.73 24.21
C ASN A 259 16.10 4.68 23.12
N MET A 260 16.92 4.64 22.06
CA MET A 260 17.19 3.36 21.36
C MET A 260 18.12 2.42 22.17
N SER A 261 17.93 2.35 23.49
CA SER A 261 18.52 1.29 24.33
C SER A 261 17.76 -0.04 24.20
N VAL A 262 16.60 -0.05 23.54
CA VAL A 262 15.76 -1.26 23.37
C VAL A 262 15.71 -1.76 21.93
N ALA A 263 16.47 -1.13 21.01
CA ALA A 263 16.56 -1.54 19.60
C ALA A 263 17.43 -2.79 19.38
N GLN A 264 17.58 -3.64 20.40
CA GLN A 264 18.12 -4.99 20.22
C GLN A 264 17.01 -5.99 19.82
N ASP A 265 15.73 -5.66 20.08
CA ASP A 265 14.59 -6.55 19.80
C ASP A 265 13.80 -6.22 18.52
N LEU A 266 14.11 -5.13 17.79
CA LEU A 266 13.42 -4.80 16.53
C LEU A 266 13.84 -5.70 15.33
N LEU A 267 14.76 -6.64 15.54
CA LEU A 267 15.45 -7.40 14.49
C LEU A 267 15.22 -8.92 14.54
N ILE A 268 14.25 -9.43 15.31
CA ILE A 268 14.13 -10.89 15.44
C ILE A 268 13.34 -11.56 14.30
N SER A 269 12.52 -10.85 13.52
CA SER A 269 11.94 -11.41 12.27
C SER A 269 11.13 -10.45 11.38
N GLY A 270 10.95 -9.19 11.78
CA GLY A 270 10.08 -8.25 11.06
C GLY A 270 10.78 -7.48 9.95
N SER A 271 10.15 -7.42 8.78
CA SER A 271 10.58 -6.57 7.68
C SER A 271 10.18 -5.10 7.91
N VAL A 272 11.11 -4.17 7.70
CA VAL A 272 10.89 -2.72 7.83
C VAL A 272 10.55 -2.13 6.45
N GLY A 273 9.34 -1.58 6.30
CA GLY A 273 8.91 -0.91 5.07
C GLY A 273 8.91 0.61 5.21
N ILE A 274 9.69 1.33 4.39
CA ILE A 274 9.63 2.79 4.29
C ILE A 274 8.94 3.14 2.97
N GLY A 275 7.74 3.71 3.02
CA GLY A 275 6.93 3.99 1.83
C GLY A 275 6.14 2.79 1.28
N THR A 276 6.22 1.63 1.95
CA THR A 276 5.38 0.44 1.68
C THR A 276 4.91 -0.17 2.99
N ALA A 277 3.65 -0.63 3.03
CA ALA A 277 3.06 -1.30 4.19
C ALA A 277 3.30 -2.82 4.18
N THR A 278 3.77 -3.38 3.07
CA THR A 278 4.00 -4.83 2.89
C THR A 278 5.41 -5.08 2.36
N PRO A 279 6.45 -4.87 3.18
CA PRO A 279 7.83 -5.03 2.74
C PRO A 279 8.15 -6.51 2.41
N GLY A 280 8.61 -6.75 1.19
CA GLY A 280 9.03 -8.07 0.69
C GLY A 280 10.43 -8.49 1.15
N SER A 281 11.10 -7.69 1.97
CA SER A 281 12.45 -7.94 2.49
C SER A 281 12.63 -7.28 3.85
N ALA A 282 13.63 -7.72 4.62
CA ALA A 282 13.88 -7.25 5.98
C ALA A 282 13.99 -5.71 6.11
N LEU A 283 14.40 -5.02 5.04
CA LEU A 283 14.25 -3.59 4.87
C LEU A 283 13.88 -3.30 3.40
N GLU A 284 12.70 -2.73 3.14
CA GLU A 284 12.27 -2.27 1.81
C GLU A 284 11.92 -0.79 1.86
N VAL A 285 12.52 0.01 0.97
CA VAL A 285 12.19 1.43 0.82
C VAL A 285 11.58 1.65 -0.56
N VAL A 286 10.29 1.96 -0.61
CA VAL A 286 9.58 2.34 -1.84
C VAL A 286 9.55 3.86 -1.92
N GLY A 287 10.60 4.43 -2.51
CA GLY A 287 10.79 5.86 -2.64
C GLY A 287 12.27 6.23 -2.76
N ASN A 288 12.56 7.54 -2.76
CA ASN A 288 13.93 8.03 -2.80
C ASN A 288 14.57 7.99 -1.41
N ILE A 289 15.74 7.37 -1.30
CA ILE A 289 16.60 7.51 -0.12
C ILE A 289 17.53 8.69 -0.37
N ILE A 290 17.36 9.76 0.41
CA ILE A 290 18.33 10.86 0.48
C ILE A 290 19.11 10.65 1.77
N SER A 291 20.37 10.22 1.64
CA SER A 291 21.26 10.03 2.79
C SER A 291 22.60 10.70 2.54
N THR A 292 23.20 11.23 3.61
CA THR A 292 24.59 11.70 3.59
C THR A 292 25.57 10.53 3.65
N ASP A 293 25.23 9.46 4.37
CA ASP A 293 26.00 8.21 4.46
C ASP A 293 25.03 7.02 4.52
N ILE A 294 25.27 5.97 3.74
CA ILE A 294 24.58 4.69 3.88
C ILE A 294 25.63 3.67 4.32
N LEU A 295 25.63 3.32 5.61
CA LEU A 295 26.51 2.32 6.16
C LEU A 295 25.81 0.96 6.14
N VAL A 296 26.18 0.09 5.19
CA VAL A 296 25.78 -1.32 5.23
C VAL A 296 26.85 -2.06 6.01
N SER A 297 26.70 -2.10 7.33
CA SER A 297 27.55 -2.94 8.18
C SER A 297 26.95 -4.35 8.22
N ASP A 298 27.34 -5.19 7.29
CA ASP A 298 27.34 -6.61 7.60
C ASP A 298 28.81 -7.03 7.72
N GLU A 299 29.19 -7.49 8.91
CA GLU A 299 30.35 -8.34 9.05
C GLU A 299 29.92 -9.67 8.41
N VAL A 300 29.97 -9.75 7.08
CA VAL A 300 29.56 -10.92 6.30
C VAL A 300 30.54 -12.07 6.58
N TYR A 301 30.39 -12.73 7.72
CA TYR A 301 31.02 -14.02 7.97
C TYR A 301 30.02 -15.12 7.65
N SER A 302 29.72 -15.25 6.36
CA SER A 302 29.06 -16.42 5.82
C SER A 302 29.89 -16.98 4.66
N PRO A 303 30.48 -18.18 4.80
CA PRO A 303 31.26 -18.79 3.72
C PRO A 303 30.41 -19.22 2.52
N THR A 304 29.10 -18.94 2.50
CA THR A 304 28.17 -19.36 1.44
C THR A 304 27.20 -18.28 0.98
N TRP A 305 27.38 -17.01 1.36
CA TRP A 305 26.45 -15.97 0.89
C TRP A 305 26.81 -15.45 -0.51
N ASN A 306 25.87 -15.65 -1.44
CA ASN A 306 25.93 -15.22 -2.84
C ASN A 306 25.08 -13.96 -3.05
N GLY A 307 25.18 -12.99 -2.14
CA GLY A 307 24.38 -11.78 -2.17
C GLY A 307 24.95 -10.73 -3.10
N THR A 308 24.25 -10.48 -4.21
CA THR A 308 24.51 -9.34 -5.08
C THR A 308 23.75 -8.13 -4.55
N LEU A 309 24.42 -6.98 -4.37
CA LEU A 309 23.74 -5.70 -4.26
C LEU A 309 23.13 -5.37 -5.63
N SER A 310 21.91 -5.86 -5.86
CA SER A 310 21.15 -5.52 -7.06
C SER A 310 20.48 -4.17 -6.86
N VAL A 311 20.87 -3.16 -7.64
CA VAL A 311 20.09 -1.94 -7.84
C VAL A 311 19.25 -2.17 -9.10
N PRO A 312 17.95 -2.55 -8.99
CA PRO A 312 17.13 -2.83 -10.16
C PRO A 312 16.81 -1.51 -10.87
N THR A 313 17.56 -1.17 -11.92
CA THR A 313 17.34 0.04 -12.71
C THR A 313 16.18 -0.15 -13.69
N LYS A 314 14.94 -0.13 -13.19
CA LYS A 314 13.77 0.18 -14.02
C LYS A 314 13.35 1.60 -13.67
N ASN A 315 13.97 2.58 -14.35
CA ASN A 315 13.78 4.04 -14.25
C ASN A 315 14.70 4.82 -13.30
N ALA A 316 15.88 4.31 -12.94
CA ALA A 316 16.93 5.18 -12.42
C ALA A 316 17.61 5.89 -13.61
N VAL A 317 17.12 7.10 -13.94
CA VAL A 317 17.88 8.03 -14.78
C VAL A 317 18.94 8.65 -13.89
N PHE A 318 20.16 8.12 -13.95
CA PHE A 318 21.31 8.79 -13.34
C PHE A 318 21.72 9.92 -14.27
N ASP A 319 21.20 11.12 -14.04
CA ASP A 319 21.38 12.26 -14.95
C ASP A 319 22.83 12.78 -14.97
N LYS A 320 23.68 12.31 -14.05
CA LYS A 320 25.15 12.38 -14.08
C LYS A 320 25.74 11.47 -13.02
N ILE A 321 26.55 10.49 -13.42
CA ILE A 321 27.52 9.84 -12.52
C ILE A 321 28.86 10.50 -12.86
N GLU A 322 29.34 11.40 -11.99
CA GLU A 322 30.66 12.00 -12.18
C GLU A 322 31.77 11.04 -11.72
N GLU A 323 31.53 10.23 -10.67
CA GLU A 323 32.39 9.11 -10.29
C GLU A 323 31.59 8.09 -9.45
N LEU A 324 31.75 6.79 -9.74
CA LEU A 324 31.27 5.70 -8.88
C LEU A 324 32.50 5.10 -8.20
N SER A 325 32.86 5.63 -7.03
CA SER A 325 34.02 5.15 -6.27
C SER A 325 33.57 4.14 -5.22
N LEU A 326 33.73 2.85 -5.51
CA LEU A 326 33.61 1.78 -4.51
C LEU A 326 34.89 1.77 -3.69
N ASN A 327 34.87 2.45 -2.53
CA ASN A 327 35.99 2.44 -1.60
C ASN A 327 35.96 1.12 -0.81
N LEU A 328 36.45 0.05 -1.42
CA LEU A 328 36.74 -1.19 -0.72
C LEU A 328 37.95 -0.90 0.18
N GLY A 329 37.70 -0.52 1.44
CA GLY A 329 38.76 -0.33 2.44
C GLY A 329 39.67 -1.57 2.51
N ASP A 330 40.93 -1.38 2.92
CA ASP A 330 42.01 -2.38 2.94
C ASP A 330 41.50 -3.83 2.86
N VAL A 331 41.51 -4.40 1.65
CA VAL A 331 41.16 -5.81 1.43
C VAL A 331 42.34 -6.67 1.89
N SER A 332 42.59 -6.72 3.21
CA SER A 332 43.79 -7.31 3.78
C SER A 332 43.67 -8.79 4.14
N LYS A 333 42.53 -9.44 3.88
CA LYS A 333 42.41 -10.91 3.96
C LYS A 333 41.47 -11.44 2.89
N VAL A 334 42.04 -11.65 1.72
CA VAL A 334 41.43 -12.56 0.76
C VAL A 334 41.69 -13.98 1.25
N GLY A 335 40.64 -14.81 1.28
CA GLY A 335 40.68 -16.20 1.72
C GLY A 335 41.69 -17.05 0.95
N THR A 336 41.86 -18.29 1.41
CA THR A 336 42.87 -19.26 0.93
C THR A 336 42.98 -19.33 -0.61
N PRO A 337 44.17 -19.71 -1.15
CA PRO A 337 44.57 -19.43 -2.54
C PRO A 337 43.73 -20.05 -3.69
N ALA A 338 42.66 -20.78 -3.40
CA ALA A 338 41.91 -21.51 -4.42
C ALA A 338 40.91 -20.64 -5.19
N ASP A 339 40.38 -19.56 -4.60
CA ASP A 339 39.15 -18.92 -5.13
C ASP A 339 39.25 -17.40 -5.36
N ASN A 340 40.44 -16.87 -5.66
CA ASN A 340 40.61 -15.44 -5.98
C ASN A 340 40.57 -15.18 -7.48
N GLN A 341 39.36 -15.10 -8.05
CA GLN A 341 39.16 -14.51 -9.36
C GLN A 341 38.19 -13.32 -9.27
N ILE A 342 38.66 -12.15 -9.71
CA ILE A 342 37.78 -11.03 -10.08
C ILE A 342 37.37 -11.28 -11.53
N GLY A 343 36.14 -11.73 -11.75
CA GLY A 343 35.57 -11.96 -13.08
C GLY A 343 34.13 -11.48 -13.16
N VAL A 344 33.69 -11.04 -14.34
CA VAL A 344 32.27 -10.86 -14.65
C VAL A 344 31.75 -12.23 -15.08
N TRP A 345 30.99 -12.88 -14.20
CA TRP A 345 30.47 -14.23 -14.42
C TRP A 345 29.02 -14.13 -14.93
N THR A 346 28.73 -14.62 -16.13
CA THR A 346 27.35 -14.96 -16.51
C THR A 346 27.06 -16.35 -15.96
N GLY A 347 25.89 -16.58 -15.36
CA GLY A 347 25.59 -17.77 -14.53
C GLY A 347 25.79 -19.17 -15.16
N ASP A 348 26.19 -19.27 -16.41
CA ASP A 348 26.58 -20.48 -17.13
C ASP A 348 28.11 -20.72 -17.21
N GLY A 349 28.93 -19.79 -16.73
CA GLY A 349 30.39 -19.91 -16.73
C GLY A 349 31.06 -19.66 -18.08
N THR A 350 30.29 -19.17 -19.06
CA THR A 350 30.79 -18.79 -20.37
C THR A 350 30.79 -17.28 -20.48
N ILE A 351 31.93 -16.60 -20.67
CA ILE A 351 31.89 -15.17 -21.03
C ILE A 351 31.33 -15.06 -22.46
N GLU A 352 30.01 -15.13 -22.59
CA GLU A 352 29.30 -14.98 -23.84
C GLU A 352 28.94 -13.52 -24.04
N GLY A 353 29.74 -12.87 -24.87
CA GLY A 353 29.52 -11.50 -25.31
C GLY A 353 30.85 -10.83 -25.61
N ASN A 354 30.90 -10.04 -26.69
CA ASN A 354 32.01 -9.15 -27.02
C ASN A 354 32.14 -8.00 -26.00
N ASN A 355 32.09 -8.29 -24.71
CA ASN A 355 32.15 -7.30 -23.65
C ASN A 355 33.61 -7.14 -23.23
N SER A 356 34.22 -6.06 -23.71
CA SER A 356 35.57 -5.67 -23.30
C SER A 356 35.58 -5.32 -21.82
N LEU A 357 36.35 -6.08 -21.03
CA LEU A 357 36.68 -5.71 -19.66
C LEU A 357 37.87 -4.73 -19.74
N THR A 358 37.60 -3.44 -19.67
CA THR A 358 38.63 -2.39 -19.76
C THR A 358 39.13 -2.07 -18.35
N PHE A 359 40.39 -2.41 -18.07
CA PHE A 359 41.09 -1.98 -16.86
C PHE A 359 41.84 -0.68 -17.17
N ASN A 360 41.38 0.45 -16.63
CA ASN A 360 42.05 1.74 -16.81
C ASN A 360 43.02 1.97 -15.66
N GLY A 361 44.10 1.19 -15.62
CA GLY A 361 45.18 1.28 -14.65
C GLY A 361 46.54 1.29 -15.35
N THR A 362 47.53 1.99 -14.81
CA THR A 362 48.88 2.07 -15.39
C THR A 362 49.62 0.72 -15.38
N GLU A 363 49.25 -0.20 -14.48
CA GLU A 363 49.74 -1.57 -14.43
C GLU A 363 48.64 -2.52 -13.93
N ILE A 364 48.56 -3.72 -14.52
CA ILE A 364 47.79 -4.85 -13.97
C ILE A 364 48.82 -5.80 -13.36
N LEU A 365 48.67 -6.20 -12.10
CA LEU A 365 49.59 -7.14 -11.44
C LEU A 365 48.89 -8.48 -11.16
N ILE A 366 49.54 -9.61 -11.50
CA ILE A 366 49.13 -10.96 -11.08
C ILE A 366 50.17 -11.46 -10.08
N ASN A 367 49.72 -11.82 -8.86
CA ASN A 367 50.61 -12.25 -7.77
C ASN A 367 51.76 -11.25 -7.47
N GLY A 368 51.44 -9.95 -7.48
CA GLY A 368 52.41 -8.88 -7.20
C GLY A 368 53.44 -8.65 -8.31
N THR A 369 53.31 -9.31 -9.46
CA THR A 369 54.15 -9.08 -10.63
C THR A 369 53.31 -8.38 -11.70
N PRO A 370 53.75 -7.24 -12.26
CA PRO A 370 53.08 -6.64 -13.40
C PRO A 370 52.91 -7.68 -14.51
N ILE A 371 51.72 -7.75 -15.10
CA ILE A 371 51.51 -8.38 -16.40
C ILE A 371 52.31 -7.53 -17.38
N GLN A 372 53.58 -7.87 -17.53
CA GLN A 372 54.40 -7.44 -18.66
C GLN A 372 53.58 -7.80 -19.89
N SER A 373 53.17 -6.81 -20.70
CA SER A 373 52.39 -7.04 -21.91
C SER A 373 53.12 -8.09 -22.75
N SER A 374 52.66 -9.34 -22.71
CA SER A 374 53.30 -10.42 -23.45
C SER A 374 53.11 -10.25 -24.96
N SER A 375 52.21 -9.35 -25.36
CA SER A 375 52.14 -8.86 -26.73
C SER A 375 53.23 -7.83 -26.97
N VAL A 376 54.31 -8.27 -27.60
CA VAL A 376 55.33 -7.41 -28.24
C VAL A 376 54.73 -6.58 -29.39
N TRP A 377 53.42 -6.66 -29.65
CA TRP A 377 52.69 -5.98 -30.71
C TRP A 377 51.76 -4.93 -30.11
N SER A 378 51.99 -3.66 -30.44
CA SER A 378 51.11 -2.55 -30.05
C SER A 378 50.19 -2.15 -31.23
N LEU A 379 48.95 -1.75 -30.91
CA LEU A 379 48.03 -1.10 -31.87
C LEU A 379 48.31 0.40 -32.02
N GLN A 380 49.20 0.95 -31.16
CA GLN A 380 49.63 2.34 -31.18
C GLN A 380 51.08 2.41 -30.66
N GLY A 381 52.00 2.91 -31.49
CA GLY A 381 53.41 3.05 -31.13
C GLY A 381 54.33 2.98 -32.34
N SER A 382 55.58 3.40 -32.17
CA SER A 382 56.61 3.29 -33.20
C SER A 382 57.44 2.02 -33.08
N ASP A 383 57.65 1.46 -31.89
CA ASP A 383 58.61 0.36 -31.71
C ASP A 383 58.21 -0.90 -32.49
N THR A 384 56.98 -1.36 -32.29
CA THR A 384 56.36 -2.48 -33.01
C THR A 384 54.86 -2.24 -33.15
N PHE A 385 54.39 -2.09 -34.38
CA PHE A 385 53.03 -1.71 -34.74
C PHE A 385 52.38 -2.79 -35.61
N TYR A 386 51.17 -3.22 -35.27
CA TYR A 386 50.37 -4.13 -36.09
C TYR A 386 49.02 -3.51 -36.41
N SER A 387 48.67 -3.42 -37.70
CA SER A 387 47.38 -2.86 -38.13
C SER A 387 46.90 -3.52 -39.41
N ASN A 388 45.67 -4.06 -39.39
CA ASN A 388 45.01 -4.68 -40.53
C ASN A 388 45.86 -5.70 -41.29
N GLY A 389 46.66 -6.51 -40.57
CA GLY A 389 47.53 -7.51 -41.20
C GLY A 389 48.86 -6.99 -41.73
N ASN A 390 49.19 -5.72 -41.47
CA ASN A 390 50.45 -5.07 -41.79
C ASN A 390 51.30 -4.86 -40.52
N VAL A 391 52.62 -4.86 -40.69
CA VAL A 391 53.63 -4.80 -39.62
C VAL A 391 54.53 -3.56 -39.80
N GLY A 392 54.65 -2.76 -38.75
CA GLY A 392 55.59 -1.63 -38.65
C GLY A 392 56.62 -1.89 -37.55
N ILE A 393 57.90 -1.63 -37.81
CA ILE A 393 58.98 -1.72 -36.83
C ILE A 393 59.73 -0.38 -36.84
N GLY A 394 59.80 0.30 -35.71
CA GLY A 394 60.32 1.68 -35.62
C GLY A 394 59.42 2.76 -36.27
N THR A 395 58.24 2.39 -36.79
CA THR A 395 57.29 3.29 -37.47
C THR A 395 55.84 2.90 -37.21
N SER A 396 54.97 3.90 -37.05
CA SER A 396 53.51 3.74 -36.94
C SER A 396 52.77 3.96 -38.27
N THR A 397 53.48 4.37 -39.32
CA THR A 397 52.90 4.63 -40.65
C THR A 397 53.44 3.63 -41.66
N ILE A 398 52.53 2.80 -42.19
CA ILE A 398 52.82 1.84 -43.26
C ILE A 398 52.12 2.36 -44.52
N PRO A 399 52.85 2.71 -45.60
CA PRO A 399 52.22 3.13 -46.84
C PRO A 399 51.37 1.98 -47.41
N SER A 400 50.21 2.30 -47.98
CA SER A 400 49.17 1.33 -48.35
C SER A 400 49.60 0.24 -49.34
N ALA A 401 50.69 0.47 -50.08
CA ALA A 401 51.27 -0.51 -51.02
C ALA A 401 52.13 -1.59 -50.33
N TYR A 402 52.42 -1.47 -49.04
CA TYR A 402 53.36 -2.35 -48.33
C TYR A 402 52.70 -3.03 -47.14
N ARG A 403 53.14 -4.27 -46.87
CA ARG A 403 52.71 -5.05 -45.71
C ARG A 403 53.69 -5.02 -44.53
N LEU A 404 54.95 -4.66 -44.79
CA LEU A 404 56.01 -4.52 -43.80
C LEU A 404 56.74 -3.20 -44.01
N ALA A 405 56.87 -2.37 -42.97
CA ALA A 405 57.68 -1.16 -42.98
C ALA A 405 58.65 -1.15 -41.79
N VAL A 406 59.93 -0.87 -42.04
CA VAL A 406 60.97 -0.84 -41.01
C VAL A 406 61.72 0.49 -41.07
N ALA A 407 61.65 1.28 -39.99
CA ALA A 407 62.45 2.48 -39.82
C ALA A 407 63.77 2.14 -39.12
N GLY A 408 64.66 1.46 -39.85
CA GLY A 408 65.95 0.98 -39.34
C GLY A 408 66.62 -0.01 -40.28
N GLY A 409 67.76 -0.54 -39.85
CA GLY A 409 68.45 -1.62 -40.57
C GLY A 409 67.77 -2.97 -40.36
N ILE A 410 67.85 -3.84 -41.36
CA ILE A 410 67.39 -5.23 -41.29
C ILE A 410 68.61 -6.14 -41.44
N ILE A 411 68.79 -7.07 -40.50
CA ILE A 411 69.74 -8.19 -40.62
C ILE A 411 68.91 -9.46 -40.79
N ALA A 412 69.20 -10.23 -41.83
CA ALA A 412 68.56 -11.51 -42.12
C ALA A 412 69.62 -12.51 -42.60
N GLU A 413 69.46 -13.78 -42.26
CA GLU A 413 70.31 -14.85 -42.78
C GLU A 413 70.00 -15.13 -44.27
N GLU A 414 68.73 -15.01 -44.66
CA GLU A 414 68.27 -15.20 -46.03
C GLU A 414 67.08 -14.29 -46.36
N ILE A 415 67.05 -13.74 -47.57
CA ILE A 415 65.90 -13.02 -48.14
C ILE A 415 65.67 -13.56 -49.56
N GLN A 416 64.54 -14.24 -49.77
CA GLN A 416 64.11 -14.68 -51.10
C GLN A 416 63.16 -13.64 -51.71
N VAL A 417 63.56 -13.03 -52.84
CA VAL A 417 62.71 -12.10 -53.60
C VAL A 417 62.21 -12.79 -54.87
N GLN A 418 60.93 -13.17 -54.88
CA GLN A 418 60.29 -13.73 -56.07
C GLN A 418 59.41 -12.66 -56.73
N LEU A 419 59.84 -12.18 -57.90
CA LEU A 419 59.03 -11.28 -58.71
C LEU A 419 57.83 -12.04 -59.30
N GLN A 420 56.66 -11.38 -59.35
CA GLN A 420 55.49 -11.92 -60.06
C GLN A 420 55.54 -11.67 -61.57
N SER A 421 56.35 -10.71 -62.01
CA SER A 421 56.63 -10.44 -63.42
C SER A 421 57.67 -11.41 -63.98
N ASN A 422 57.68 -11.59 -65.31
CA ASN A 422 58.67 -12.42 -65.98
C ASN A 422 60.09 -11.95 -65.66
N TRP A 423 60.94 -12.90 -65.27
CA TRP A 423 62.38 -12.70 -65.12
C TRP A 423 62.98 -12.41 -66.51
N PRO A 424 63.93 -11.47 -66.65
CA PRO A 424 64.53 -11.18 -67.94
C PRO A 424 65.37 -12.37 -68.38
N ASP A 425 64.84 -13.14 -69.33
CA ASP A 425 65.49 -14.24 -70.04
C ASP A 425 65.13 -14.11 -71.53
N PHE A 426 65.47 -12.97 -72.12
CA PHE A 426 65.13 -12.63 -73.51
C PHE A 426 66.28 -11.97 -74.27
N VAL A 427 67.37 -11.56 -73.61
CA VAL A 427 68.49 -10.88 -74.30
C VAL A 427 69.20 -11.81 -75.29
N PHE A 428 69.12 -13.12 -75.07
CA PHE A 428 69.67 -14.13 -75.97
C PHE A 428 68.69 -14.60 -77.06
N ASP A 429 67.47 -14.07 -77.09
CA ASP A 429 66.51 -14.39 -78.13
C ASP A 429 66.97 -13.87 -79.49
N LYS A 430 66.66 -14.60 -80.56
CA LYS A 430 67.05 -14.21 -81.93
C LYS A 430 66.41 -12.90 -82.40
N GLU A 431 65.30 -12.52 -81.78
CA GLU A 431 64.55 -11.31 -82.08
C GLU A 431 64.99 -10.12 -81.20
N TYR A 432 65.90 -10.35 -80.24
CA TYR A 432 66.41 -9.27 -79.40
C TYR A 432 67.32 -8.33 -80.20
N GLU A 433 66.89 -7.09 -80.37
CA GLU A 433 67.67 -6.04 -80.99
C GLU A 433 68.66 -5.45 -79.97
N LEU A 434 69.89 -5.98 -79.95
CA LEU A 434 70.97 -5.42 -79.14
C LEU A 434 71.26 -3.97 -79.60
N PRO A 435 71.18 -2.97 -78.71
CA PRO A 435 71.56 -1.60 -79.06
C PRO A 435 73.01 -1.54 -79.57
N THR A 436 73.30 -0.61 -80.48
CA THR A 436 74.70 -0.37 -80.87
C THR A 436 75.42 0.42 -79.78
N LEU A 437 76.75 0.26 -79.67
CA LEU A 437 77.56 1.04 -78.73
C LEU A 437 77.44 2.56 -78.96
N ASP A 438 77.19 3.00 -80.19
CA ASP A 438 76.95 4.42 -80.51
C ASP A 438 75.58 4.90 -79.97
N GLN A 439 74.54 4.07 -80.06
CA GLN A 439 73.23 4.38 -79.45
C GLN A 439 73.33 4.41 -77.91
N VAL A 440 74.05 3.47 -77.30
CA VAL A 440 74.30 3.46 -75.85
C VAL A 440 75.07 4.71 -75.44
N ARG A 441 76.14 5.08 -76.16
CA ARG A 441 76.89 6.31 -75.91
C ARG A 441 76.02 7.55 -76.00
N ALA A 442 75.24 7.68 -77.08
CA ALA A 442 74.34 8.81 -77.26
C ALA A 442 73.29 8.91 -76.13
N HIS A 443 72.83 7.78 -75.60
CA HIS A 443 71.94 7.76 -74.44
C HIS A 443 72.65 8.28 -73.18
N ILE A 444 73.85 7.76 -72.88
CA ILE A 444 74.64 8.19 -71.72
C ILE A 444 74.96 9.68 -71.80
N ASP A 445 75.40 10.18 -72.96
CA ASP A 445 75.72 11.60 -73.17
C ASP A 445 74.49 12.50 -72.94
N LYS A 446 73.30 12.01 -73.30
CA LYS A 446 72.04 12.76 -73.16
C LYS A 446 71.42 12.66 -71.76
N LYS A 447 71.54 11.51 -71.10
CA LYS A 447 70.78 11.16 -69.89
C LYS A 447 71.63 11.00 -68.63
N GLY A 448 72.92 10.70 -68.79
CA GLY A 448 73.88 10.53 -67.69
C GLY A 448 73.83 9.15 -67.01
N TYR A 449 73.05 8.20 -67.52
CA TYR A 449 72.92 6.84 -66.99
C TYR A 449 72.69 5.83 -68.13
N LEU A 450 72.77 4.53 -67.83
CA LEU A 450 72.59 3.46 -68.82
C LEU A 450 71.12 3.32 -69.25
N PRO A 451 70.84 2.94 -70.51
CA PRO A 451 69.47 2.61 -70.93
C PRO A 451 68.82 1.57 -70.01
N ASN A 452 67.53 1.74 -69.71
CA ASN A 452 66.74 0.87 -68.82
C ASN A 452 67.22 0.80 -67.36
N MET A 453 68.17 1.65 -66.94
CA MET A 453 68.49 1.84 -65.52
C MET A 453 67.78 3.08 -64.98
N PRO A 454 67.34 3.10 -63.72
CA PRO A 454 66.75 4.28 -63.12
C PRO A 454 67.80 5.39 -62.97
N SER A 455 67.34 6.64 -63.02
CA SER A 455 68.21 7.80 -62.75
C SER A 455 68.45 7.97 -61.24
N ALA A 456 69.50 8.69 -60.85
CA ALA A 456 69.75 9.00 -59.43
C ALA A 456 68.57 9.74 -58.75
N GLN A 457 67.91 10.65 -59.48
CA GLN A 457 66.74 11.38 -58.97
C GLN A 457 65.53 10.47 -58.77
N GLU A 458 65.33 9.51 -59.66
CA GLU A 458 64.24 8.53 -59.56
C GLU A 458 64.45 7.60 -58.35
N VAL A 459 65.70 7.18 -58.12
CA VAL A 459 66.09 6.37 -56.96
C VAL A 459 65.90 7.14 -55.65
N GLU A 460 66.25 8.42 -55.60
CA GLU A 460 66.09 9.25 -54.40
C GLU A 460 64.61 9.47 -54.05
N GLN A 461 63.73 9.61 -55.05
CA GLN A 461 62.31 9.84 -54.83
C GLN A 461 61.54 8.56 -54.49
N ASN A 462 61.82 7.46 -55.18
CA ASN A 462 60.98 6.26 -55.15
C ASN A 462 61.65 5.05 -54.48
N GLY A 463 62.94 5.12 -54.17
CA GLY A 463 63.74 3.98 -53.74
C GLY A 463 64.03 2.99 -54.87
N ILE A 464 64.55 1.81 -54.51
CA ILE A 464 64.88 0.74 -55.46
C ILE A 464 64.13 -0.54 -55.07
N ASN A 465 63.42 -1.14 -56.03
CA ASN A 465 62.94 -2.51 -55.88
C ASN A 465 64.10 -3.49 -56.12
N LEU A 466 64.48 -4.24 -55.08
CA LEU A 466 65.65 -5.13 -55.12
C LEU A 466 65.54 -6.20 -56.21
N GLY A 467 64.37 -6.80 -56.38
CA GLY A 467 64.16 -7.84 -57.40
C GLY A 467 64.24 -7.25 -58.81
N GLU A 468 63.56 -6.13 -59.05
CA GLU A 468 63.57 -5.47 -60.36
C GLU A 468 64.96 -4.96 -60.74
N MET A 469 65.71 -4.41 -59.77
CA MET A 469 67.08 -3.96 -60.01
C MET A 469 68.01 -5.12 -60.34
N ASN A 470 67.91 -6.24 -59.62
CA ASN A 470 68.67 -7.45 -59.93
C ASN A 470 68.35 -7.99 -61.34
N ALA A 471 67.07 -7.95 -61.72
CA ALA A 471 66.63 -8.30 -63.07
C ALA A 471 67.26 -7.35 -64.13
N ARG A 472 67.17 -6.03 -63.94
CA ARG A 472 67.78 -5.03 -64.85
C ARG A 472 69.30 -5.19 -64.95
N LEU A 473 69.98 -5.46 -63.83
CA LEU A 473 71.42 -5.72 -63.81
C LEU A 473 71.79 -7.00 -64.57
N LEU A 474 71.01 -8.07 -64.42
CA LEU A 474 71.20 -9.30 -65.17
C LEU A 474 71.08 -9.04 -66.68
N GLN A 475 70.05 -8.32 -67.12
CA GLN A 475 69.90 -7.91 -68.52
C GLN A 475 71.15 -7.18 -69.04
N LYS A 476 71.77 -6.31 -68.23
CA LYS A 476 72.99 -5.61 -68.63
C LYS A 476 74.23 -6.49 -68.68
N ILE A 477 74.32 -7.50 -67.82
CA ILE A 477 75.38 -8.51 -67.89
C ILE A 477 75.24 -9.32 -69.19
N GLU A 478 74.03 -9.67 -69.58
CA GLU A 478 73.76 -10.41 -70.83
C GLU A 478 74.09 -9.56 -72.06
N GLU A 479 73.65 -8.30 -72.10
CA GLU A 479 74.01 -7.35 -73.18
C GLU A 479 75.53 -7.16 -73.27
N LEU A 480 76.21 -7.00 -72.12
CA LEU A 480 77.66 -6.89 -72.07
C LEU A 480 78.34 -8.14 -72.62
N THR A 481 77.81 -9.32 -72.31
CA THR A 481 78.31 -10.59 -72.82
C THR A 481 78.20 -10.66 -74.35
N LEU A 482 77.10 -10.17 -74.93
CA LEU A 482 76.95 -10.09 -76.39
C LEU A 482 77.97 -9.14 -77.03
N TYR A 483 78.22 -7.96 -76.45
CA TYR A 483 79.26 -7.05 -76.96
C TYR A 483 80.66 -7.67 -76.88
N ILE A 484 80.98 -8.42 -75.82
CA ILE A 484 82.27 -9.11 -75.68
C ILE A 484 82.41 -10.20 -76.75
N LEU A 485 81.36 -10.99 -77.00
CA LEU A 485 81.38 -12.01 -78.06
C LEU A 485 81.52 -11.40 -79.45
N GLU A 486 80.87 -10.26 -79.72
CA GLU A 486 81.05 -9.52 -80.97
C GLU A 486 82.48 -9.00 -81.11
N GLN A 487 83.05 -8.47 -80.03
CA GLN A 487 84.43 -7.99 -79.99
C GLN A 487 85.44 -9.13 -80.23
N ASP A 488 85.26 -10.29 -79.61
CA ASP A 488 86.10 -11.46 -79.80
C ASP A 488 86.08 -11.95 -81.26
N ARG A 489 84.88 -12.04 -81.88
CA ARG A 489 84.77 -12.35 -83.31
C ARG A 489 85.54 -11.36 -84.18
N LYS A 490 85.49 -10.08 -83.85
CA LYS A 490 86.24 -9.04 -84.57
C LYS A 490 87.74 -9.19 -84.37
N ILE A 491 88.20 -9.53 -83.16
CA ILE A 491 89.61 -9.81 -82.87
C ILE A 491 90.09 -11.01 -83.68
N GLN A 492 89.39 -12.14 -83.64
CA GLN A 492 89.74 -13.33 -84.43
C GLN A 492 89.77 -13.03 -85.94
N TYR A 493 88.82 -12.23 -86.45
CA TYR A 493 88.81 -11.79 -87.84
C TYR A 493 90.06 -10.96 -88.18
N LEU A 494 90.44 -10.03 -87.30
CA LEU A 494 91.63 -9.19 -87.48
C LEU A 494 92.92 -10.01 -87.40
N GLU A 495 93.01 -10.97 -86.48
CA GLU A 495 94.15 -11.89 -86.37
C GLU A 495 94.33 -12.75 -87.62
N LYS A 496 93.23 -13.35 -88.11
CA LYS A 496 93.25 -14.11 -89.36
C LYS A 496 93.70 -13.24 -90.53
N ARG A 497 93.18 -12.01 -90.61
CA ARG A 497 93.56 -11.06 -91.66
C ARG A 497 95.03 -10.64 -91.54
N ASN A 498 95.58 -10.53 -90.34
CA ASN A 498 97.01 -10.29 -90.13
C ASN A 498 97.86 -11.48 -90.59
N ILE A 499 97.46 -12.71 -90.29
CA ILE A 499 98.14 -13.93 -90.79
C ILE A 499 98.14 -13.95 -92.33
N ASP A 500 97.00 -13.67 -92.96
CA ASP A 500 96.89 -13.61 -94.42
C ASP A 500 97.80 -12.52 -95.01
N LEU A 501 97.88 -11.34 -94.36
CA LEU A 501 98.77 -10.25 -94.77
C LEU A 501 100.26 -10.62 -94.62
N GLU A 502 100.64 -11.29 -93.53
CA GLU A 502 102.00 -11.79 -93.33
C GLU A 502 102.38 -12.83 -94.39
N ALA A 503 101.47 -13.74 -94.75
CA ALA A 503 101.69 -14.71 -95.82
C ALA A 503 101.92 -14.03 -97.19
N ILE A 504 101.13 -12.99 -97.51
CA ILE A 504 101.32 -12.19 -98.74
C ILE A 504 102.67 -11.49 -98.72
N ARG A 505 103.05 -10.86 -97.59
CA ARG A 505 104.34 -10.19 -97.43
C ARG A 505 105.51 -11.16 -97.64
N ASN A 506 105.47 -12.33 -97.01
CA ASN A 506 106.52 -13.35 -97.17
C ASN A 506 106.64 -13.84 -98.63
N ARG A 507 105.51 -13.97 -99.34
CA ARG A 507 105.50 -14.35 -100.77
C ARG A 507 106.11 -13.25 -101.64
N LEU A 508 105.83 -11.97 -101.34
CA LEU A 508 106.46 -10.83 -102.02
C LEU A 508 107.97 -10.82 -101.79
N ASP A 509 108.44 -10.97 -100.55
CA ASP A 509 109.87 -11.03 -100.23
C ASP A 509 110.59 -12.19 -100.96
N SER A 510 109.93 -13.34 -101.09
CA SER A 510 110.47 -14.49 -101.84
C SER A 510 110.55 -14.21 -103.34
N LEU A 511 109.51 -13.61 -103.93
CA LEU A 511 109.51 -13.18 -105.34
C LEU A 511 110.62 -12.15 -105.61
N GLU A 512 110.82 -11.19 -104.71
CA GLU A 512 111.91 -10.22 -104.80
C GLU A 512 113.28 -10.89 -104.79
N LYS A 513 113.51 -11.85 -103.88
CA LYS A 513 114.77 -12.62 -103.84
C LYS A 513 114.99 -13.45 -105.10
N GLN A 514 113.94 -14.03 -105.69
CA GLN A 514 114.04 -14.76 -106.95
C GLN A 514 114.39 -13.83 -108.12
N LEU A 515 113.79 -12.64 -108.18
CA LEU A 515 114.13 -11.63 -109.18
C LEU A 515 115.59 -11.17 -109.07
N LEU A 516 116.13 -11.07 -107.84
CA LEU A 516 117.53 -10.73 -107.60
C LEU A 516 118.51 -11.84 -107.98
N LYS A 517 118.10 -13.12 -107.88
CA LYS A 517 118.92 -14.28 -108.31
C LYS A 517 118.94 -14.51 -109.83
N ASN A 518 117.91 -14.03 -110.54
CA ASN A 518 117.80 -14.14 -112.00
C ASN A 518 118.39 -12.93 -112.75
N LYS A 519 119.02 -12.00 -112.02
CA LYS A 519 119.94 -10.99 -112.54
C LYS A 519 121.36 -11.46 -112.31
#